data_AF-A0A970H6B0-F1
#
_entry.id   AF-A0A970H6B0-F1
#
_cell.length_a   1.000
_cell.length_b   1.000
_cell.length_c   1.000
_cell.angle_alpha   90.00
_cell.angle_beta   90.00
_cell.angle_gamma   90.00
#
_symmetry.space_group_name_H-M   'P 1'
#
loop_
_entity.id
_entity.type
_entity.pdbx_description
1 polymer ?
#
loop_
_entity_poly.entity_id
_entity_poly.type
_entity_poly.pdbx_seq_one_letter_code
_entity_poly.pdbx_strand_id
1 'polypeptide(L)'
;MEDVIGRHLPLVRSMVKRYRGEYAEEDDLFQVGCIGLLKALRGFDPGRGTSFATYAVPVIAGEIKMYLRGQGSVKYSRAVKQQASRVKRVREELDQRLGRQPSLAELSATCGLEQEELLMALEASRTPVSLDEEQAGRNVAAVEPSATEEVIDRLALQEALQYLTERERRIVIYRYFRQKTQQEVADILGFSQVHISRLERKVLQKLKSQLLEAD
;
A
#
# COMPACT_ATOMS: atom_id res chain seq x y z
N MET A 1 36.69 -3.22 9.38
CA MET A 1 35.29 -3.15 8.92
C MET A 1 35.13 -3.86 7.57
N GLU A 2 36.07 -3.67 6.64
CA GLU A 2 36.12 -4.38 5.35
C GLU A 2 36.13 -5.92 5.50
N ASP A 3 36.91 -6.48 6.43
CA ASP A 3 36.98 -7.93 6.66
C ASP A 3 35.66 -8.57 7.12
N VAL A 4 34.83 -7.82 7.85
CA VAL A 4 33.55 -8.32 8.37
C VAL A 4 32.51 -8.31 7.26
N ILE A 5 32.52 -7.28 6.42
CA ILE A 5 31.63 -7.17 5.26
C ILE A 5 31.95 -8.29 4.26
N GLY A 6 33.23 -8.47 3.93
CA GLY A 6 33.69 -9.50 2.98
C GLY A 6 33.23 -10.91 3.32
N ARG A 7 33.24 -11.28 4.61
CA ARG A 7 32.77 -12.59 5.10
C ARG A 7 31.28 -12.85 4.88
N HIS A 8 30.46 -11.78 4.80
CA HIS A 8 29.02 -11.89 4.65
C HIS A 8 28.52 -11.56 3.23
N LEU A 9 29.39 -11.17 2.30
CA LEU A 9 29.02 -11.02 0.88
C LEU A 9 28.46 -12.31 0.25
N PRO A 10 28.98 -13.52 0.55
CA PRO A 10 28.37 -14.75 0.03
C PRO A 10 26.92 -14.97 0.47
N LEU A 11 26.57 -14.52 1.69
CA LEU A 11 25.18 -14.54 2.18
C LEU A 11 24.30 -13.66 1.31
N VAL A 12 24.73 -12.43 1.02
CA VAL A 12 24.02 -11.51 0.11
C VAL A 12 23.86 -12.14 -1.28
N ARG A 13 24.93 -12.70 -1.88
CA ARG A 13 24.84 -13.38 -3.19
C ARG A 13 23.83 -14.54 -3.18
N SER A 14 23.82 -15.36 -2.13
CA SER A 14 22.85 -16.46 -1.98
C SER A 14 21.40 -15.96 -1.83
N MET A 15 21.22 -14.78 -1.23
CA MET A 15 19.90 -14.16 -1.09
C MET A 15 19.42 -13.58 -2.41
N VAL A 16 20.28 -12.86 -3.13
CA VAL A 16 19.97 -12.28 -4.44
C VAL A 16 19.49 -13.34 -5.43
N LYS A 17 20.09 -14.54 -5.41
CA LYS A 17 19.65 -15.67 -6.26
C LYS A 17 18.18 -16.07 -6.05
N ARG A 18 17.56 -15.77 -4.90
CA ARG A 18 16.14 -16.03 -4.64
C ARG A 18 15.22 -14.95 -5.20
N TYR A 19 15.77 -13.78 -5.50
CA TYR A 19 15.06 -12.63 -6.05
C TYR A 19 15.40 -12.36 -7.52
N ARG A 20 16.24 -13.21 -8.12
CA ARG A 20 16.55 -13.18 -9.56
C ARG A 20 15.28 -13.45 -10.37
N GLY A 21 15.02 -12.62 -11.37
CA GLY A 21 13.85 -12.68 -12.26
C GLY A 21 13.93 -11.58 -13.32
N GLU A 22 12.94 -11.48 -14.21
CA GLU A 22 12.86 -10.50 -15.33
C GLU A 22 12.85 -9.00 -14.91
N TYR A 23 13.01 -8.69 -13.63
CA TYR A 23 12.60 -7.42 -13.04
C TYR A 23 13.75 -6.60 -12.41
N ALA A 24 14.95 -7.16 -12.24
CA ALA A 24 16.16 -6.43 -11.81
C ALA A 24 17.43 -7.22 -12.15
N GLU A 25 18.50 -6.51 -12.54
CA GLU A 25 19.82 -7.10 -12.80
C GLU A 25 20.43 -7.66 -11.51
N GLU A 26 21.18 -8.77 -11.62
CA GLU A 26 21.78 -9.43 -10.45
C GLU A 26 22.72 -8.49 -9.69
N ASP A 27 23.45 -7.63 -10.41
CA ASP A 27 24.37 -6.65 -9.83
C ASP A 27 23.64 -5.55 -9.05
N ASP A 28 22.48 -5.10 -9.53
CA ASP A 28 21.65 -4.10 -8.84
C ASP A 28 21.07 -4.67 -7.54
N LEU A 29 20.53 -5.89 -7.61
CA LEU A 29 20.03 -6.62 -6.44
C LEU A 29 21.16 -6.89 -5.43
N PHE A 30 22.37 -7.16 -5.93
CA PHE A 30 23.54 -7.34 -5.08
C PHE A 30 23.96 -6.05 -4.38
N GLN A 31 23.97 -4.91 -5.06
CA GLN A 31 24.26 -3.62 -4.43
C GLN A 31 23.22 -3.27 -3.35
N VAL A 32 21.93 -3.45 -3.65
CA VAL A 32 20.85 -3.24 -2.67
C VAL A 32 20.96 -4.20 -1.50
N GLY A 33 21.28 -5.47 -1.76
CA GLY A 33 21.54 -6.45 -0.72
C GLY A 33 22.74 -6.08 0.17
N CYS A 34 23.78 -5.46 -0.39
CA CYS A 34 24.92 -4.94 0.38
C CYS A 34 24.53 -3.76 1.28
N ILE A 35 23.61 -2.89 0.83
CA ILE A 35 23.03 -1.83 1.67
C ILE A 35 22.28 -2.45 2.86
N GLY A 36 21.49 -3.50 2.62
CA GLY A 36 20.82 -4.25 3.68
C GLY A 36 21.78 -4.92 4.66
N LEU A 37 22.91 -5.45 4.17
CA LEU A 37 23.94 -6.03 5.02
C LEU A 37 24.59 -4.97 5.92
N LEU A 38 24.87 -3.77 5.40
CA LEU A 38 25.40 -2.67 6.19
C LEU A 38 24.42 -2.21 7.28
N LYS A 39 23.12 -2.16 6.96
CA LYS A 39 22.06 -1.88 7.94
C LYS A 39 21.99 -2.96 9.02
N ALA A 40 22.09 -4.24 8.63
CA ALA A 40 22.13 -5.36 9.57
C ALA A 40 23.36 -5.29 10.50
N LEU A 41 24.54 -4.99 9.97
CA LEU A 41 25.77 -4.83 10.77
C LEU A 41 25.67 -3.69 11.79
N ARG A 42 24.99 -2.59 11.44
CA ARG A 42 24.79 -1.46 12.36
C ARG A 42 23.75 -1.73 13.44
N GLY A 43 22.73 -2.54 13.15
CA GLY A 43 21.61 -2.79 14.06
C GLY A 43 21.71 -4.09 14.87
N PHE A 44 22.71 -4.95 14.61
CA PHE A 44 22.83 -6.23 15.29
C PHE A 44 23.42 -6.09 16.70
N ASP A 45 22.76 -6.73 17.67
CA ASP A 45 23.20 -6.80 19.06
C ASP A 45 23.52 -8.26 19.44
N PRO A 46 24.80 -8.62 19.63
CA PRO A 46 25.21 -9.98 20.04
C PRO A 46 24.64 -10.42 21.39
N GLY A 47 24.24 -9.49 22.26
CA GLY A 47 23.69 -9.77 23.58
C GLY A 47 22.31 -10.44 23.55
N ARG A 48 21.63 -10.47 22.40
CA ARG A 48 20.29 -11.04 22.22
C ARG A 48 20.27 -12.55 21.94
N GLY A 49 21.43 -13.21 21.91
CA GLY A 49 21.52 -14.68 21.81
C GLY A 49 21.12 -15.30 20.47
N THR A 50 20.99 -14.50 19.40
CA THR A 50 20.67 -14.98 18.04
C THR A 50 21.86 -14.83 17.11
N SER A 51 21.97 -15.71 16.11
CA SER A 51 23.07 -15.62 15.15
C SER A 51 22.90 -14.39 14.24
N PHE A 52 24.02 -13.78 13.84
CA PHE A 52 23.99 -12.63 12.92
C PHE A 52 23.23 -12.94 11.63
N ALA A 53 23.36 -14.15 11.07
CA ALA A 53 22.65 -14.55 9.87
C ALA A 53 21.12 -14.57 10.07
N THR A 54 20.66 -15.04 11.24
CA THR A 54 19.23 -15.04 11.60
C THR A 54 18.64 -13.62 11.61
N TYR A 55 19.42 -12.64 12.07
CA TYR A 55 19.02 -11.23 12.09
C TYR A 55 19.18 -10.53 10.73
N ALA A 56 20.27 -10.80 10.02
CA ALA A 56 20.61 -10.09 8.78
C ALA A 56 19.72 -10.48 7.59
N VAL A 57 19.26 -11.73 7.53
CA VAL A 57 18.41 -12.23 6.45
C VAL A 57 17.11 -11.42 6.28
N PRO A 58 16.27 -11.17 7.31
CA PRO A 58 15.06 -10.36 7.14
C PRO A 58 15.37 -8.90 6.77
N VAL A 59 16.46 -8.33 7.27
CA VAL A 59 16.88 -6.95 6.94
C VAL A 59 17.30 -6.82 5.48
N ILE A 60 18.17 -7.71 5.01
CA ILE A 60 18.63 -7.74 3.61
C ILE A 60 17.46 -8.01 2.66
N ALA A 61 16.57 -8.95 3.00
CA ALA A 61 15.38 -9.23 2.20
C ALA A 61 14.41 -8.05 2.16
N GLY A 62 14.28 -7.30 3.26
CA GLY A 62 13.47 -6.09 3.34
C GLY A 62 13.95 -5.01 2.36
N GLU A 63 15.26 -4.75 2.31
CA GLU A 63 15.84 -3.78 1.36
C GLU A 63 15.66 -4.22 -0.09
N ILE A 64 15.89 -5.49 -0.40
CA ILE A 64 15.67 -6.03 -1.75
C ILE A 64 14.19 -5.90 -2.17
N LYS A 65 13.25 -6.26 -1.28
CA LYS A 65 11.81 -6.12 -1.54
C LYS A 65 11.39 -4.65 -1.68
N MET A 66 11.97 -3.75 -0.89
CA MET A 66 11.70 -2.31 -0.96
C MET A 66 12.19 -1.73 -2.28
N TYR A 67 13.39 -2.11 -2.73
CA TYR A 67 13.92 -1.73 -4.04
C TYR A 67 13.03 -2.24 -5.17
N LEU A 68 12.65 -3.52 -5.14
CA LEU A 68 11.75 -4.11 -6.13
C LEU A 68 10.36 -3.43 -6.13
N ARG A 69 9.87 -2.98 -4.97
CA ARG A 69 8.61 -2.23 -4.84
C ARG A 69 8.74 -0.78 -5.35
N GLY A 70 9.89 -0.15 -5.13
CA GLY A 70 10.21 1.18 -5.63
C GLY A 70 10.41 1.23 -7.16
N GLN A 71 10.73 0.10 -7.78
CA GLN A 71 10.66 -0.09 -9.24
C GLN A 71 9.21 -0.29 -9.76
N GLY A 72 8.22 -0.13 -8.88
CA GLY A 72 6.79 -0.36 -9.13
C GLY A 72 6.13 0.67 -10.03
N SER A 73 6.12 0.39 -11.33
CA SER A 73 4.89 0.49 -12.12
C SER A 73 4.83 -0.82 -12.90
N VAL A 74 3.85 -1.67 -12.62
CA VAL A 74 3.70 -3.04 -13.15
C VAL A 74 4.25 -3.14 -14.57
N LYS A 75 5.40 -3.80 -14.76
CA LYS A 75 6.01 -3.95 -16.09
C LYS A 75 5.31 -5.10 -16.80
N TYR A 76 4.20 -4.77 -17.44
CA TYR A 76 3.58 -5.62 -18.45
C TYR A 76 4.57 -5.93 -19.58
N SER A 77 4.49 -7.13 -20.13
CA SER A 77 5.32 -7.54 -21.28
C SER A 77 5.13 -6.57 -22.45
N ARG A 78 6.12 -6.50 -23.37
CA ARG A 78 6.01 -5.65 -24.57
C ARG A 78 4.73 -5.94 -25.36
N ALA A 79 4.33 -7.21 -25.43
CA ALA A 79 3.10 -7.64 -26.07
C ALA A 79 1.87 -7.03 -25.37
N VAL A 80 1.79 -7.11 -24.05
CA VAL A 80 0.65 -6.56 -23.28
C VAL A 80 0.58 -5.03 -23.37
N LYS A 81 1.72 -4.32 -23.42
CA LYS A 81 1.74 -2.86 -23.64
C LYS A 81 1.26 -2.46 -25.04
N GLN A 82 1.61 -3.26 -26.05
CA GLN A 82 1.13 -3.07 -27.41
C GLN A 82 -0.39 -3.30 -27.50
N GLN A 83 -0.89 -4.35 -26.83
CA GLN A 83 -2.33 -4.60 -26.72
C GLN A 83 -3.03 -3.48 -25.95
N ALA A 84 -2.47 -2.98 -24.84
CA ALA A 84 -3.01 -1.87 -24.07
C ALA A 84 -3.18 -0.60 -24.93
N SER A 85 -2.18 -0.29 -25.76
CA SER A 85 -2.22 0.85 -26.69
C SER A 85 -3.29 0.67 -27.77
N ARG A 86 -3.45 -0.56 -28.27
CA ARG A 86 -4.48 -0.92 -29.25
C ARG A 86 -5.89 -0.83 -28.65
N VAL A 87 -6.10 -1.40 -27.46
CA VAL A 87 -7.38 -1.37 -26.74
C VAL A 87 -7.81 0.07 -26.45
N LYS A 88 -6.87 0.94 -26.05
CA LYS A 88 -7.15 2.36 -25.80
C LYS A 88 -7.69 3.06 -27.06
N ARG A 89 -7.05 2.85 -28.21
CA ARG A 89 -7.47 3.43 -29.49
C ARG A 89 -8.86 2.92 -29.93
N VAL A 90 -9.08 1.61 -29.85
CA VAL A 90 -10.38 1.00 -30.19
C VAL A 90 -11.50 1.53 -29.30
N ARG A 91 -11.22 1.74 -28.00
CA ARG A 91 -12.19 2.32 -27.07
C ARG A 91 -12.58 3.74 -27.48
N GLU A 92 -11.62 4.57 -27.85
CA GLU A 92 -11.87 5.95 -28.29
C GLU A 92 -12.68 6.00 -29.61
N GLU A 93 -12.37 5.12 -30.57
CA GLU A 93 -13.10 5.01 -31.83
C GLU A 93 -14.55 4.53 -31.63
N LEU A 94 -14.78 3.56 -30.73
CA LEU A 94 -16.12 3.07 -30.41
C LEU A 94 -16.95 4.09 -29.61
N ASP A 95 -16.33 4.81 -28.68
CA ASP A 95 -17.00 5.85 -27.90
C ASP A 95 -17.53 6.97 -28.81
N GLN A 96 -16.71 7.42 -29.78
CA GLN A 96 -17.14 8.39 -30.79
C GLN A 96 -18.25 7.88 -31.71
N ARG A 97 -18.19 6.59 -32.09
CA ARG A 97 -19.17 6.00 -33.02
C ARG A 97 -20.50 5.67 -32.35
N LEU A 98 -20.49 5.25 -31.09
CA LEU A 98 -21.68 4.85 -30.34
C LEU A 98 -22.31 6.01 -29.57
N GLY A 99 -21.58 7.12 -29.36
CA GLY A 99 -22.01 8.22 -28.52
C GLY A 99 -22.15 7.84 -27.03
N ARG A 100 -21.55 6.71 -26.64
CA ARG A 100 -21.52 6.16 -25.28
C ARG A 100 -20.31 5.26 -25.12
N GLN A 101 -19.92 5.00 -23.87
CA GLN A 101 -18.83 4.08 -23.60
C GLN A 101 -19.14 2.66 -24.11
N PRO A 102 -18.18 2.01 -24.79
CA PRO A 102 -18.32 0.62 -25.23
C PRO A 102 -18.21 -0.35 -24.04
N SER A 103 -19.00 -1.41 -24.09
CA SER A 103 -18.95 -2.51 -23.12
C SER A 103 -17.71 -3.39 -23.30
N LEU A 104 -17.37 -4.18 -22.27
CA LEU A 104 -16.25 -5.14 -22.34
C LEU A 104 -16.43 -6.16 -23.47
N ALA A 105 -17.67 -6.60 -23.74
CA ALA A 105 -17.97 -7.52 -24.84
C ALA A 105 -17.73 -6.88 -26.21
N GLU A 106 -18.13 -5.62 -26.40
CA GLU A 106 -17.89 -4.86 -27.64
C GLU A 106 -16.38 -4.63 -27.87
N LEU A 107 -15.63 -4.33 -26.81
CA LEU A 107 -14.17 -4.16 -26.86
C LEU A 107 -13.44 -5.47 -27.16
N SER A 108 -13.82 -6.57 -26.49
CA SER A 108 -13.25 -7.91 -26.69
C SER A 108 -13.47 -8.36 -28.13
N ALA A 109 -14.69 -8.25 -28.64
CA ALA A 109 -15.04 -8.63 -30.02
C ALA A 109 -14.27 -7.79 -31.06
N THR A 110 -14.08 -6.49 -30.81
CA THR A 110 -13.39 -5.60 -31.74
C THR A 110 -11.86 -5.75 -31.69
N CYS A 111 -11.31 -6.04 -30.51
CA CYS A 111 -9.86 -6.27 -30.34
C CYS A 111 -9.44 -7.70 -30.66
N GLY A 112 -10.37 -8.66 -30.69
CA GLY A 112 -10.08 -10.08 -30.85
C GLY A 112 -9.30 -10.65 -29.66
N LEU A 113 -9.59 -10.16 -28.45
CA LEU A 113 -8.93 -10.56 -27.21
C LEU A 113 -9.90 -11.32 -26.32
N GLU A 114 -9.41 -12.33 -25.61
CA GLU A 114 -10.19 -12.95 -24.54
C GLU A 114 -10.42 -11.97 -23.38
N GLN A 115 -11.43 -12.21 -22.55
CA GLN A 115 -11.80 -11.28 -21.47
C GLN A 115 -10.64 -11.05 -20.49
N GLU A 116 -9.87 -12.09 -20.17
CA GLU A 116 -8.72 -12.00 -19.27
C GLU A 116 -7.59 -11.16 -19.87
N GLU A 117 -7.30 -11.33 -21.16
CA GLU A 117 -6.28 -10.56 -21.89
C GLU A 117 -6.69 -9.09 -22.05
N LEU A 118 -7.98 -8.84 -22.30
CA LEU A 118 -8.54 -7.49 -22.38
C LEU A 118 -8.43 -6.78 -21.03
N LEU A 119 -8.75 -7.46 -19.94
CA LEU A 119 -8.66 -6.89 -18.60
C LEU A 119 -7.22 -6.53 -18.26
N MET A 120 -6.28 -7.42 -18.55
CA MET A 120 -4.84 -7.19 -18.36
C MET A 120 -4.33 -6.01 -19.21
N ALA A 121 -4.78 -5.87 -20.46
CA ALA A 121 -4.43 -4.74 -21.31
C ALA A 121 -5.03 -3.41 -20.79
N LEU A 122 -6.24 -3.44 -20.23
CA LEU A 122 -6.87 -2.27 -19.62
C LEU A 122 -6.14 -1.84 -18.34
N GLU A 123 -5.74 -2.78 -17.49
CA GLU A 123 -4.92 -2.50 -16.32
C GLU A 123 -3.53 -1.96 -16.69
N ALA A 124 -2.94 -2.48 -17.77
CA ALA A 124 -1.68 -1.98 -18.33
C ALA A 124 -1.74 -0.57 -18.90
N SER A 125 -2.93 -0.13 -19.29
CA SER A 125 -3.16 1.22 -19.79
C SER A 125 -3.37 2.26 -18.67
N ARG A 126 -3.53 1.83 -17.41
CA ARG A 126 -3.70 2.73 -16.27
C ARG A 126 -2.36 3.39 -15.95
N THR A 127 -2.29 4.70 -16.12
CA THR A 127 -1.18 5.50 -15.58
C THR A 127 -1.32 5.57 -14.06
N PRO A 128 -0.28 5.20 -13.29
CA PRO A 128 -0.29 5.43 -11.85
C PRO A 128 -0.39 6.93 -11.59
N VAL A 129 -1.37 7.33 -10.78
CA VAL A 129 -1.52 8.71 -10.34
C VAL A 129 -0.55 8.94 -9.18
N SER A 130 0.24 10.01 -9.26
CA SER A 130 1.12 10.42 -8.16
C SER A 130 0.28 10.81 -6.95
N LEU A 131 0.68 10.35 -5.75
CA LEU A 131 0.05 10.77 -4.49
C LEU A 131 0.26 12.27 -4.19
N ASP A 132 1.19 12.94 -4.89
CA ASP A 132 1.48 14.37 -4.72
C ASP A 132 0.53 15.30 -5.54
N GLU A 133 -0.32 14.76 -6.43
CA GLU A 133 -1.30 15.56 -7.18
C GLU A 133 -2.66 15.59 -6.47
N GLU A 134 -2.68 16.14 -5.25
CA GLU A 134 -3.86 16.18 -4.37
C GLU A 134 -4.89 17.29 -4.72
N GLN A 135 -4.79 17.98 -5.86
CA GLN A 135 -5.69 19.12 -6.15
C GLN A 135 -6.01 19.32 -7.64
N ALA A 136 -6.66 18.35 -8.27
CA ALA A 136 -7.42 18.63 -9.52
C ALA A 136 -8.56 17.64 -9.75
N GLY A 137 -9.57 17.67 -8.88
CA GLY A 137 -10.96 17.38 -9.28
C GLY A 137 -11.29 16.00 -9.86
N ARG A 138 -10.51 14.95 -9.57
CA ARG A 138 -10.90 13.56 -9.87
C ARG A 138 -10.94 12.76 -8.59
N ASN A 139 -12.10 12.18 -8.31
CA ASN A 139 -12.26 11.14 -7.29
C ASN A 139 -11.23 10.06 -7.57
N VAL A 140 -10.17 10.03 -6.76
CA VAL A 140 -9.35 8.85 -6.55
C VAL A 140 -10.33 7.75 -6.17
N ALA A 141 -10.49 6.76 -7.05
CA ALA A 141 -11.17 5.53 -6.68
C ALA A 141 -10.35 4.95 -5.54
N ALA A 142 -10.88 5.06 -4.32
CA ALA A 142 -10.36 4.36 -3.17
C ALA A 142 -10.16 2.90 -3.58
N VAL A 143 -9.00 2.33 -3.27
CA VAL A 143 -8.83 0.89 -3.38
C VAL A 143 -9.89 0.31 -2.44
N GLU A 144 -10.95 -0.25 -3.02
CA GLU A 144 -11.98 -0.96 -2.27
C GLU A 144 -11.26 -2.09 -1.54
N PRO A 145 -11.25 -2.11 -0.19
CA PRO A 145 -10.65 -3.19 0.56
C PRO A 145 -11.34 -4.49 0.13
N SER A 146 -10.62 -5.62 0.15
CA SER A 146 -11.30 -6.89 -0.10
C SER A 146 -12.41 -7.05 0.95
N ALA A 147 -13.54 -7.68 0.58
CA ALA A 147 -14.65 -7.89 1.52
C ALA A 147 -14.22 -8.57 2.83
N THR A 148 -13.11 -9.31 2.80
CA THR A 148 -12.48 -9.96 3.96
C THR A 148 -11.71 -8.96 4.83
N GLU A 149 -10.94 -8.05 4.25
CA GLU A 149 -10.21 -7.00 4.97
C GLU A 149 -11.17 -6.00 5.63
N GLU A 150 -12.27 -5.62 4.96
CA GLU A 150 -13.28 -4.76 5.58
C GLU A 150 -13.92 -5.40 6.82
N VAL A 151 -14.13 -6.71 6.80
CA VAL A 151 -14.72 -7.43 7.94
C VAL A 151 -13.73 -7.49 9.10
N ILE A 152 -12.45 -7.72 8.83
CA ILE A 152 -11.39 -7.74 9.86
C ILE A 152 -11.23 -6.36 10.49
N ASP A 153 -11.15 -5.30 9.66
CA ASP A 153 -11.02 -3.92 10.13
C ASP A 153 -12.25 -3.49 10.95
N ARG A 154 -13.46 -3.88 10.53
CA ARG A 154 -14.69 -3.62 11.30
C ARG A 154 -14.71 -4.34 12.64
N LEU A 155 -14.24 -5.59 12.70
CA LEU A 155 -14.17 -6.35 13.95
C LEU A 155 -13.13 -5.74 14.91
N ALA A 156 -11.93 -5.43 14.42
CA ALA A 156 -10.89 -4.77 15.20
C ALA A 156 -11.33 -3.39 15.71
N LEU A 157 -12.01 -2.60 14.87
CA LEU A 157 -12.59 -1.32 15.27
C LEU A 157 -13.71 -1.49 16.31
N GLN A 158 -14.59 -2.48 16.13
CA GLN A 158 -15.66 -2.75 17.10
C GLN A 158 -15.10 -3.10 18.46
N GLU A 159 -14.03 -3.90 18.53
CA GLU A 159 -13.35 -4.25 19.76
C GLU A 159 -12.68 -3.02 20.40
N ALA A 160 -11.93 -2.23 19.63
CA ALA A 160 -11.31 -1.00 20.11
C ALA A 160 -12.33 0.01 20.68
N LEU A 161 -13.52 0.09 20.09
CA LEU A 161 -14.62 0.95 20.55
C LEU A 161 -15.24 0.51 21.89
N GLN A 162 -15.06 -0.74 22.32
CA GLN A 162 -15.53 -1.21 23.63
C GLN A 162 -14.74 -0.59 24.78
N TYR A 163 -13.48 -0.26 24.55
CA TYR A 163 -12.61 0.37 25.55
C TYR A 163 -12.87 1.87 25.72
N LEU A 164 -13.72 2.48 24.88
CA LEU A 164 -14.14 3.86 25.05
C LEU A 164 -15.26 3.97 26.08
N THR A 165 -15.12 4.96 26.97
CA THR A 165 -16.21 5.37 27.85
C THR A 165 -17.38 5.92 27.01
N GLU A 166 -18.58 5.93 27.59
CA GLU A 166 -19.78 6.41 26.90
C GLU A 166 -19.63 7.85 26.37
N ARG A 167 -18.92 8.69 27.12
CA ARG A 167 -18.62 10.06 26.72
C ARG A 167 -17.65 10.13 25.53
N GLU A 168 -16.61 9.31 25.54
CA GLU A 168 -15.64 9.22 24.44
C GLU A 168 -16.29 8.68 23.16
N ARG A 169 -17.14 7.65 23.29
CA ARG A 169 -17.91 7.08 22.18
C ARG A 169 -18.84 8.12 21.55
N ARG A 170 -19.51 8.94 22.35
CA ARG A 170 -20.36 10.05 21.84
C ARG A 170 -19.54 11.07 21.04
N ILE A 171 -18.33 11.41 21.48
CA ILE A 171 -17.44 12.31 20.73
C ILE A 171 -17.10 11.70 19.36
N VAL A 172 -16.74 10.41 19.30
CA VAL A 172 -16.43 9.71 18.04
C VAL A 172 -17.64 9.68 17.10
N ILE A 173 -18.82 9.34 17.62
CA ILE A 173 -20.07 9.31 16.83
C ILE A 173 -20.35 10.69 16.22
N TYR A 174 -20.32 11.75 17.02
CA TYR A 174 -20.65 13.07 16.48
C TYR A 174 -19.58 13.57 15.50
N ARG A 175 -18.29 13.35 15.77
CA ARG A 175 -17.19 13.81 14.92
C ARG A 175 -17.12 13.06 13.59
N TYR A 176 -17.20 11.73 13.63
CA TYR A 176 -16.87 10.89 12.47
C TYR A 176 -18.10 10.30 11.77
N PHE A 177 -19.18 9.98 12.49
CA PHE A 177 -20.41 9.45 11.88
C PHE A 177 -21.42 10.53 11.53
N ARG A 178 -21.50 11.61 12.32
CA ARG A 178 -22.42 12.73 12.09
C ARG A 178 -21.73 13.98 11.52
N GLN A 179 -20.43 13.90 11.25
CA GLN A 179 -19.61 14.96 10.62
C GLN A 179 -19.72 16.33 11.31
N LYS A 180 -19.92 16.37 12.63
CA LYS A 180 -20.02 17.61 13.42
C LYS A 180 -18.65 18.21 13.68
N THR A 181 -18.54 19.52 13.64
CA THR A 181 -17.34 20.26 14.04
C THR A 181 -17.05 20.11 15.53
N GLN A 182 -15.81 20.32 15.96
CA GLN A 182 -15.46 20.26 17.40
C GLN A 182 -16.27 21.27 18.22
N GLN A 183 -16.59 22.43 17.64
CA GLN A 183 -17.43 23.45 18.27
C GLN A 183 -18.86 22.93 18.46
N GLU A 184 -19.50 22.40 17.41
CA GLU A 184 -20.86 21.84 17.52
C GLU A 184 -20.92 20.67 18.52
N VAL A 185 -19.87 19.84 18.59
CA VAL A 185 -19.79 18.76 19.60
C VAL A 185 -19.65 19.32 21.01
N ALA A 186 -18.92 20.43 21.16
CA ALA A 186 -18.82 21.14 22.44
C ALA A 186 -20.18 21.67 22.89
N ASP A 187 -20.93 22.26 21.97
CA ASP A 187 -22.26 22.80 22.22
C ASP A 187 -23.26 21.69 22.59
N ILE A 188 -23.21 20.54 21.89
CA ILE A 188 -24.08 19.38 22.16
C ILE A 188 -23.76 18.72 23.52
N LEU A 189 -22.46 18.63 23.87
CA LEU A 189 -22.01 17.94 25.07
C LEU A 189 -21.85 18.86 26.28
N GLY A 190 -22.05 20.18 26.13
CA GLY A 190 -21.93 21.17 27.20
C GLY A 190 -20.49 21.42 27.65
N PHE A 191 -19.51 21.36 26.75
CA PHE A 191 -18.09 21.62 27.04
C PHE A 191 -17.52 22.73 26.15
N SER A 192 -16.31 23.20 26.47
CA SER A 192 -15.59 24.09 25.56
C SER A 192 -14.96 23.29 24.41
N GLN A 193 -14.82 23.94 23.25
CA GLN A 193 -14.19 23.33 22.08
C GLN A 193 -12.76 22.84 22.37
N VAL A 194 -11.99 23.58 23.16
CA VAL A 194 -10.64 23.18 23.58
C VAL A 194 -10.66 21.89 24.41
N HIS A 195 -11.67 21.72 25.27
CA HIS A 195 -11.84 20.50 26.05
C HIS A 195 -12.20 19.30 25.16
N ILE A 196 -13.10 19.50 24.19
CA ILE A 196 -13.45 18.48 23.19
C ILE A 196 -12.23 18.10 22.35
N SER A 197 -11.45 19.07 21.87
CA SER A 197 -10.23 18.82 21.09
C SER A 197 -9.22 17.96 21.85
N ARG A 198 -9.01 18.24 23.15
CA ARG A 198 -8.12 17.44 24.01
C ARG A 198 -8.65 16.02 24.22
N LEU A 199 -9.96 15.86 24.43
CA LEU A 199 -10.60 14.55 24.60
C LEU A 199 -10.55 13.73 23.30
N GLU A 200 -10.90 14.33 22.16
CA GLU A 200 -10.82 13.68 20.85
C GLU A 200 -9.40 13.16 20.57
N ARG A 201 -8.37 13.98 20.82
CA ARG A 201 -6.98 13.56 20.65
C ARG A 201 -6.60 12.37 21.55
N LYS A 202 -7.05 12.36 22.81
CA LYS A 202 -6.83 11.23 23.73
C LYS A 202 -7.55 9.97 23.25
N VAL A 203 -8.79 10.11 22.78
CA VAL A 203 -9.59 8.99 22.26
C VAL A 203 -8.93 8.38 21.03
N LEU A 204 -8.46 9.20 20.08
CA LEU A 204 -7.75 8.72 18.90
C LEU A 204 -6.44 8.02 19.26
N GLN A 205 -5.69 8.52 20.24
CA GLN A 205 -4.48 7.83 20.73
C GLN A 205 -4.82 6.46 21.35
N LYS A 206 -5.89 6.39 22.11
CA LYS A 206 -6.35 5.13 22.74
C LYS A 206 -6.81 4.11 21.69
N LEU A 207 -7.56 4.54 20.68
CA LEU A 207 -7.95 3.68 19.56
C LEU A 207 -6.71 3.22 18.78
N LYS A 208 -5.75 4.12 18.53
CA LYS A 208 -4.51 3.80 17.82
C LYS A 208 -3.66 2.76 18.58
N SER A 209 -3.52 2.87 19.89
CA SER A 209 -2.78 1.87 20.67
C SER A 209 -3.45 0.49 20.62
N GLN A 210 -4.79 0.45 20.74
CA GLN A 210 -5.53 -0.81 20.72
C GLN A 210 -5.48 -1.50 19.35
N LEU A 211 -5.50 -0.73 18.25
CA LEU A 211 -5.40 -1.28 16.90
C LEU A 211 -3.96 -1.72 16.52
N LEU A 212 -2.93 -1.21 17.21
CA LEU A 212 -1.52 -1.58 16.98
C LEU A 212 -1.02 -2.71 17.90
N GLU A 213 -1.71 -2.97 19.01
CA GLU A 213 -1.43 -4.10 19.92
C GLU A 213 -2.12 -5.39 19.48
N ALA A 214 -2.99 -5.34 18.46
CA ALA A 214 -3.73 -6.49 17.92
C ALA A 214 -2.95 -7.31 16.87
N ASP A 215 -1.67 -6.99 16.64
CA ASP A 215 -0.73 -7.70 15.75
C ASP A 215 0.23 -8.64 16.51
#